data_AF-A0A2V8EAF1-F1
#
_entry.id   AF-A0A2V8EAF1-F1
#
_cell.length_a   1.000
_cell.length_b   1.000
_cell.length_c   1.000
_cell.angle_alpha   90.00
_cell.angle_beta   90.00
_cell.angle_gamma   90.00
#
_symmetry.space_group_name_H-M   'P 1'
#
loop_
_entity.id
_entity.type
_entity.pdbx_description
1 polymer ?
#
loop_
_entity_poly.entity_id
_entity_poly.type
_entity_poly.pdbx_seq_one_letter_code
_entity_poly.pdbx_strand_id
1 'polypeptide(L)'
;MLRRRFTIAGAAAGVVLAGALTATRSQPARSLPYVAVHDPEFIRAADATFVHDDDRVIGLMAGDTAKAYPAGILSQHGLVQDRSPKGPIAITW
;
A
#
# COMPACT_ATOMS: atom_id res chain seq x y z
N MET A 1 9.33 8.21 -83.34
CA MET A 1 10.47 7.60 -82.60
C MET A 1 10.62 8.34 -81.28
N LEU A 2 10.05 7.81 -80.20
CA LEU A 2 9.98 8.45 -78.88
C LEU A 2 10.79 7.62 -77.88
N ARG A 3 11.88 8.20 -77.35
CA ARG A 3 12.76 7.52 -76.39
C ARG A 3 12.34 7.79 -74.95
N ARG A 4 11.80 6.72 -74.35
CA ARG A 4 11.65 6.44 -72.92
C ARG A 4 12.82 6.97 -72.07
N ARG A 5 12.50 7.69 -70.99
CA ARG A 5 13.36 7.78 -69.79
C ARG A 5 12.51 7.45 -68.57
N PHE A 6 12.78 6.28 -67.99
CA PHE A 6 12.28 5.86 -66.69
C PHE A 6 13.17 6.51 -65.62
N THR A 7 12.57 7.19 -64.66
CA THR A 7 13.20 7.45 -63.36
C THR A 7 12.26 6.97 -62.28
N ILE A 8 12.80 6.11 -61.42
CA ILE A 8 12.16 5.50 -60.27
C ILE A 8 12.36 6.47 -59.10
N ALA A 9 11.28 6.93 -58.47
CA ALA A 9 11.28 7.46 -57.12
C ALA A 9 10.10 6.75 -56.43
N GLY A 10 10.32 5.79 -55.54
CA GLY A 10 11.07 5.96 -54.30
C GLY A 10 10.02 6.00 -53.19
N ALA A 11 9.54 4.82 -52.78
CA ALA A 11 8.55 4.69 -51.72
C ALA A 11 9.14 5.16 -50.39
N ALA A 12 8.41 6.02 -49.69
CA ALA A 12 8.54 6.17 -48.25
C ALA A 12 7.13 6.16 -47.65
N ALA A 13 6.64 4.95 -47.37
CA ALA A 13 5.52 4.75 -46.49
C ALA A 13 5.97 5.15 -45.07
N GLY A 14 5.74 6.42 -44.71
CA GLY A 14 5.88 6.87 -43.33
C GLY A 14 4.79 6.23 -42.49
N VAL A 15 5.13 5.16 -41.76
CA VAL A 15 4.27 4.64 -40.69
C VAL A 15 4.30 5.67 -39.56
N VAL A 16 3.27 6.51 -39.48
CA VAL A 16 3.04 7.35 -38.30
C VAL A 16 2.46 6.44 -37.22
N LEU A 17 3.32 5.93 -36.33
CA LEU A 17 2.85 5.39 -35.05
C LEU A 17 2.31 6.56 -34.22
N ALA A 18 1.02 6.85 -34.33
CA ALA A 18 0.30 7.64 -33.36
C ALA A 18 0.23 6.83 -32.06
N GLY A 19 1.28 6.91 -31.24
CA GLY A 19 1.27 6.38 -29.89
C GLY A 19 0.16 7.07 -29.11
N ALA A 20 -0.91 6.34 -28.83
CA ALA A 20 -1.98 6.83 -27.98
C ALA A 20 -1.39 7.09 -26.58
N LEU A 21 -1.18 8.37 -26.25
CA LEU A 21 -0.96 8.82 -24.88
C LEU A 21 -2.28 8.63 -24.13
N THR A 22 -2.59 7.40 -23.74
CA THR A 22 -3.67 7.14 -22.80
C THR A 22 -3.22 7.68 -21.46
N ALA A 23 -3.70 8.87 -21.09
CA ALA A 23 -3.60 9.35 -19.74
C ALA A 23 -4.29 8.33 -18.83
N THR A 24 -3.51 7.55 -18.06
CA THR A 24 -4.05 6.70 -17.00
C THR A 24 -4.77 7.61 -16.02
N ARG A 25 -6.11 7.61 -16.08
CA ARG A 25 -6.91 8.23 -15.03
C ARG A 25 -6.61 7.47 -13.75
N SER A 26 -5.93 8.12 -12.81
CA SER A 26 -5.75 7.57 -11.47
C SER A 26 -7.13 7.35 -10.87
N GLN A 27 -7.49 6.09 -10.67
CA GLN A 27 -8.72 5.73 -10.00
C GLN A 27 -8.53 6.11 -8.52
N PRO A 28 -9.42 6.91 -7.92
CA PRO A 28 -9.28 7.22 -6.50
C PRO A 28 -9.28 5.90 -5.72
N ALA A 29 -8.32 5.75 -4.81
CA ALA A 29 -8.21 4.56 -3.99
C ALA A 29 -9.57 4.33 -3.32
N ARG A 30 -10.15 3.15 -3.53
CA ARG A 30 -11.42 2.79 -2.89
C ARG A 30 -11.16 2.63 -1.40
N SER A 31 -11.88 3.37 -0.56
CA SER A 31 -11.82 3.21 0.88
C SER A 31 -12.19 1.78 1.26
N LEU A 32 -11.37 1.17 2.11
CA LEU A 32 -11.65 -0.15 2.69
C LEU A 32 -12.75 -0.01 3.75
N PRO A 33 -13.47 -1.10 4.08
CA PRO A 33 -14.51 -1.07 5.11
C PRO A 33 -13.96 -0.98 6.54
N TYR A 34 -12.64 -0.82 6.70
CA TYR A 34 -11.95 -0.66 7.97
C TYR A 34 -10.91 0.47 7.87
N VAL A 35 -10.57 1.02 9.02
CA VAL A 35 -9.61 2.13 9.15
C VAL A 35 -8.46 1.66 10.02
N ALA A 36 -7.23 1.87 9.55
CA ALA A 36 -6.03 1.59 10.32
C ALA A 36 -5.98 2.47 11.58
N VAL A 37 -5.41 1.93 12.66
CA VAL A 37 -5.09 2.73 13.85
C VAL A 37 -3.76 3.44 13.59
N HIS A 38 -3.74 4.74 13.83
CA HIS A 38 -2.55 5.58 13.74
C HIS A 38 -2.24 6.16 15.12
N ASP A 39 -0.96 6.25 15.46
CA ASP A 39 -0.47 6.82 16.72
C ASP A 39 -1.23 6.25 17.95
N PRO A 40 -1.19 4.91 18.18
CA PRO A 40 -1.98 4.27 19.21
C PRO A 40 -1.59 4.72 20.63
N GLU A 41 -2.60 4.84 21.49
CA GLU A 41 -2.42 5.05 22.92
C GLU A 41 -2.34 3.72 23.66
N PHE A 42 -1.46 3.65 24.66
CA PHE A 42 -1.26 2.46 25.48
C PHE A 42 -1.68 2.71 26.92
N ILE A 43 -2.37 1.72 27.49
CA ILE A 43 -2.72 1.65 28.90
C ILE A 43 -1.90 0.55 29.58
N ARG A 44 -1.88 0.51 30.92
CA ARG A 44 -1.25 -0.61 31.64
C ARG A 44 -2.07 -1.87 31.42
N ALA A 45 -1.41 -3.03 31.41
CA ALA A 45 -2.10 -4.31 31.27
C ALA A 45 -3.20 -4.52 32.32
N ALA A 46 -2.96 -4.09 33.57
CA ALA A 46 -3.94 -4.19 34.65
C ALA A 46 -5.19 -3.29 34.45
N ASP A 47 -5.08 -2.25 33.62
CA ASP A 47 -6.19 -1.33 33.32
C ASP A 47 -7.00 -1.80 32.09
N ALA A 48 -6.52 -2.81 31.36
CA ALA A 48 -7.13 -3.30 30.12
C ALA A 48 -8.30 -4.26 30.39
N THR A 49 -9.38 -3.75 30.99
CA THR A 49 -10.57 -4.55 31.37
C THR A 49 -11.38 -5.11 30.20
N PHE A 50 -10.98 -4.85 28.96
CA PHE A 50 -11.61 -5.33 27.73
C PHE A 50 -10.87 -6.52 27.08
N VAL A 51 -9.72 -6.91 27.65
CA VAL A 51 -8.93 -8.09 27.23
C VAL A 51 -9.04 -9.14 28.34
N HIS A 52 -9.34 -10.38 27.98
CA HIS A 52 -9.51 -11.50 28.90
C HIS A 52 -8.30 -12.46 28.84
N ASP A 53 -8.16 -13.34 29.82
CA ASP A 53 -6.99 -14.25 29.93
C ASP A 53 -6.78 -15.14 28.69
N ASP A 54 -7.87 -15.51 28.00
CA ASP A 54 -7.84 -16.33 26.79
C ASP A 54 -7.68 -15.51 25.49
N ASP A 55 -7.76 -14.19 25.57
CA ASP A 55 -7.62 -13.31 24.40
C ASP A 55 -6.15 -13.29 23.92
N ARG A 56 -5.99 -13.36 22.59
CA ARG A 56 -4.66 -13.32 21.99
C ARG A 56 -4.17 -11.89 21.84
N VAL A 57 -2.88 -11.69 22.11
CA VAL A 57 -2.17 -10.45 21.85
C VAL A 57 -0.92 -10.72 21.03
N ILE A 58 -0.57 -9.81 20.12
CA ILE A 58 0.77 -9.75 19.54
C ILE A 58 1.62 -8.93 20.51
N GLY A 59 2.67 -9.54 21.07
CA GLY A 59 3.63 -8.85 21.92
C GLY A 59 4.82 -8.33 21.13
N LEU A 60 5.26 -7.10 21.40
CA LEU A 60 6.51 -6.55 20.90
C LEU A 60 7.41 -6.17 22.08
N MET A 61 8.63 -6.70 22.07
CA MET A 61 9.70 -6.31 22.99
C MET A 61 10.82 -5.59 22.24
N ALA A 62 11.15 -4.37 22.67
CA ALA A 62 12.26 -3.60 22.13
C ALA A 62 13.03 -2.93 23.27
N GLY A 63 14.12 -3.56 23.71
CA GLY A 63 14.82 -3.14 24.93
C GLY A 63 13.91 -3.31 26.15
N ASP A 64 13.82 -2.27 26.98
CA ASP A 64 12.95 -2.25 28.16
C ASP A 64 11.49 -1.88 27.84
N THR A 65 11.16 -1.67 26.57
CA THR A 65 9.78 -1.37 26.14
C THR A 65 9.06 -2.66 25.75
N ALA A 66 7.97 -2.93 26.47
CA ALA A 66 6.99 -3.96 26.16
C ALA A 66 5.69 -3.31 25.67
N LYS A 67 5.18 -3.75 24.53
CA LYS A 67 3.88 -3.35 23.98
C LYS A 67 3.06 -4.59 23.64
N ALA A 68 1.75 -4.52 23.84
CA ALA A 68 0.82 -5.58 23.47
C ALA A 68 -0.28 -5.02 22.57
N TYR A 69 -0.56 -5.72 21.48
CA TYR A 69 -1.57 -5.36 20.49
C TYR A 69 -2.63 -6.47 20.44
N PRO A 70 -3.83 -6.26 21.02
CA PRO A 70 -4.88 -7.27 21.03
C PRO A 70 -5.30 -7.70 19.62
N ALA A 71 -5.31 -9.01 19.36
CA ALA A 71 -5.65 -9.58 18.06
C ALA A 71 -7.08 -9.21 17.62
N GLY A 72 -8.01 -9.06 18.57
CA GLY A 72 -9.37 -8.60 18.29
C GLY A 72 -9.42 -7.17 17.71
N ILE A 73 -8.64 -6.25 18.28
CA ILE A 73 -8.54 -4.87 17.77
C ILE A 73 -7.86 -4.87 16.40
N LEU A 74 -6.76 -5.62 16.25
CA LEU A 74 -6.07 -5.76 14.96
C LEU A 74 -6.98 -6.35 13.89
N SER A 75 -7.84 -7.32 14.22
CA SER A 75 -8.78 -7.93 13.28
C SER A 75 -9.85 -6.95 12.81
N GLN A 76 -10.25 -5.99 13.65
CA GLN A 76 -11.22 -4.95 13.27
C GLN A 76 -10.60 -3.85 12.40
N HIS A 77 -9.36 -3.46 12.69
CA HIS A 77 -8.71 -2.32 12.05
C HIS A 77 -7.73 -2.70 10.92
N GLY A 78 -7.35 -3.98 10.81
CA GLY A 78 -6.44 -4.56 9.83
C GLY A 78 -4.96 -4.16 10.01
N LEU A 79 -4.69 -2.98 10.56
CA LEU A 79 -3.35 -2.42 10.70
C LEU A 79 -3.28 -1.45 11.87
N VAL A 80 -2.23 -1.56 12.68
CA VAL A 80 -1.81 -0.54 13.63
C VAL A 80 -0.45 -0.01 13.19
N GLN A 81 -0.34 1.31 13.01
CA GLN A 81 0.90 2.01 12.73
C GLN A 81 1.38 2.70 14.00
N ASP A 82 2.52 2.25 14.52
CA ASP A 82 3.06 2.67 15.80
C ASP A 82 4.55 3.07 15.66
N ARG A 83 5.09 3.74 16.68
CA ARG A 83 6.52 3.99 16.83
C ARG A 83 7.10 3.10 17.92
N SER A 84 8.09 2.30 17.54
CA SER A 84 8.97 1.62 18.50
C SER A 84 10.17 2.51 18.84
N PRO A 85 10.91 2.22 19.93
CA PRO A 85 12.19 2.87 20.19
C PRO A 85 13.21 2.74 19.05
N LYS A 86 13.06 1.75 18.15
CA LYS A 86 13.96 1.50 17.02
C LYS A 86 13.47 2.09 15.69
N GLY A 87 12.30 2.75 15.67
CA GLY A 87 11.71 3.32 14.46
C GLY A 87 10.24 2.92 14.23
N PRO A 88 9.68 3.32 13.09
CA PRO A 88 8.28 3.05 12.74
C PRO A 88 8.04 1.55 12.55
N ILE A 89 6.87 1.10 12.99
CA ILE A 89 6.44 -0.30 12.89
C ILE A 89 4.99 -0.36 12.39
N ALA A 90 4.68 -1.45 11.68
CA ALA A 90 3.35 -1.81 11.24
C ALA A 90 3.02 -3.19 11.84
N ILE A 91 1.95 -3.28 12.62
CA ILE A 91 1.49 -4.52 13.25
C ILE A 91 0.17 -4.96 12.63
N THR A 92 0.06 -6.25 12.29
CA THR A 92 -1.12 -6.87 11.69
C THR A 92 -1.24 -8.33 12.19
N TRP A 93 -2.42 -8.94 12.01
CA TRP A 93 -2.79 -10.27 12.52
C TRP A 93 -3.40 -11.12 11.40
#